data_AF-A0A9X0L8L2-F1
#
_entry.id   AF-A0A9X0L8L2-F1
#
_cell.length_a   1.000
_cell.length_b   1.000
_cell.length_c   1.000
_cell.angle_alpha   90.00
_cell.angle_beta   90.00
_cell.angle_gamma   90.00
#
_symmetry.space_group_name_H-M   'P 1'
#
loop_
_entity.id
_entity.type
_entity.pdbx_description
1 polymer ?
#
loop_
_entity_poly.entity_id
_entity_poly.type
_entity_poly.pdbx_seq_one_letter_code
_entity_poly.pdbx_strand_id
1 'polypeptide(L)'
;MLTAKIGVITVAGLMLGAIGLGASGLALAQNDTAGYIHALDEAGLIDHDGDPCNIIDGVCHGQFRDGRASVTTGTWVCRQIDRGRARDSVVYELSHGEGLMPSSYNAPIIYDAATQYLC
;
A
#
# COMPACT_ATOMS: atom_id res chain seq x y z
N MET A 1 -38.10 16.89 63.08
CA MET A 1 -37.00 16.29 63.87
C MET A 1 -36.76 14.86 63.38
N LEU A 2 -35.72 14.62 62.57
CA LEU A 2 -34.72 13.58 62.81
C LEU A 2 -33.62 13.72 61.76
N THR A 3 -32.40 13.86 62.26
CA THR A 3 -31.14 13.90 61.52
C THR A 3 -30.68 12.46 61.27
N ALA A 4 -30.22 12.14 60.06
CA ALA A 4 -29.24 11.08 59.85
C ALA A 4 -28.30 11.47 58.70
N LYS A 5 -27.00 11.38 58.99
CA LYS A 5 -25.87 11.84 58.20
C LYS A 5 -25.19 10.68 57.49
N ILE A 6 -24.69 10.97 56.28
CA ILE A 6 -23.46 10.52 55.62
C ILE A 6 -23.37 9.05 55.17
N GLY A 7 -23.14 8.90 53.87
CA GLY A 7 -22.39 7.81 53.26
C GLY A 7 -21.96 8.21 51.84
N VAL A 8 -20.86 8.95 51.71
CA VAL A 8 -20.22 9.21 50.41
C VAL A 8 -19.44 7.97 50.02
N ILE A 9 -19.79 7.35 48.90
CA ILE A 9 -18.88 6.55 48.09
C ILE A 9 -19.03 7.00 46.64
N THR A 10 -18.12 7.86 46.22
CA THR A 10 -17.81 8.14 44.82
C THR A 10 -17.08 6.94 44.23
N VAL A 11 -17.63 6.33 43.17
CA VAL A 11 -16.81 5.80 42.07
C VAL A 11 -17.54 6.11 40.77
N ALA A 12 -16.81 6.82 39.91
CA ALA A 12 -17.19 7.27 38.60
C ALA A 12 -17.59 6.09 37.67
N GLY A 13 -18.60 6.33 36.85
CA GLY A 13 -19.02 5.43 35.80
C GLY A 13 -19.74 6.18 34.69
N LEU A 14 -19.14 7.26 34.18
CA LEU A 14 -19.44 7.72 32.82
C LEU A 14 -18.73 6.77 31.86
N MET A 15 -19.48 6.05 31.04
CA MET A 15 -19.19 6.02 29.61
C MET A 15 -20.49 5.77 28.85
N LEU A 16 -20.92 6.83 28.15
CA LEU A 16 -21.95 6.78 27.14
C LEU A 16 -21.53 5.80 26.04
N GLY A 17 -22.46 4.95 25.64
CA GLY A 17 -22.35 4.19 24.40
C GLY A 17 -22.35 5.14 23.21
N ALA A 18 -21.35 4.98 22.34
CA ALA A 18 -21.35 5.55 21.01
C ALA A 18 -20.98 4.45 20.01
N ILE A 19 -21.89 4.29 19.05
CA ILE A 19 -21.79 3.47 17.85
C ILE A 19 -20.58 3.93 17.05
N GLY A 20 -19.67 3.02 16.75
CA GLY A 20 -18.59 3.22 15.79
C GLY A 20 -18.42 1.94 14.98
N LEU A 21 -19.22 1.79 13.93
CA LEU A 21 -18.93 0.82 12.87
C LEU A 21 -17.49 1.04 12.40
N GLY A 22 -16.74 -0.06 12.34
CA GLY A 22 -15.30 -0.09 12.20
C GLY A 22 -14.77 0.95 11.23
N ALA A 23 -13.97 1.86 11.77
CA ALA A 23 -12.91 2.46 10.98
C ALA A 23 -12.03 1.29 10.51
N SER A 24 -12.30 0.80 9.30
CA SER A 24 -11.23 0.31 8.44
C SER A 24 -10.24 1.45 8.43
N GLY A 25 -9.22 1.36 9.28
CA GLY A 25 -8.13 2.30 9.25
C GLY A 25 -7.66 2.31 7.82
N LEU A 26 -7.90 3.41 7.12
CA LEU A 26 -7.11 3.75 5.96
C LEU A 26 -5.70 3.75 6.53
N ALA A 27 -4.97 2.66 6.31
CA ALA A 27 -3.55 2.65 6.57
C ALA A 27 -3.04 3.84 5.78
N LEU A 28 -2.70 4.91 6.51
CA LEU A 28 -2.05 6.06 5.91
C LEU A 28 -0.86 5.47 5.20
N ALA A 29 -0.73 5.73 3.91
CA ALA A 29 0.47 5.42 3.19
C ALA A 29 1.64 6.00 3.99
N GLN A 30 2.41 5.09 4.56
CA GLN A 30 3.69 5.44 5.15
C GLN A 30 4.64 5.29 3.98
N ASN A 31 5.52 6.26 3.75
CA ASN A 31 6.59 6.20 2.77
C ASN A 31 7.58 5.06 3.13
N ASP A 32 7.09 3.82 3.14
CA ASP A 32 7.74 2.58 3.55
C ASP A 32 8.37 1.96 2.31
N THR A 33 9.48 2.57 1.90
CA THR A 33 10.26 2.09 0.77
C THR A 33 10.73 0.65 0.97
N ALA A 34 10.98 0.22 2.21
CA ALA A 34 11.40 -1.15 2.50
C ALA A 34 10.26 -2.15 2.30
N GLY A 35 9.07 -1.85 2.81
CA GLY A 35 7.86 -2.63 2.58
C GLY A 35 7.47 -2.73 1.11
N TYR A 36 7.58 -1.62 0.37
CA TYR A 36 7.38 -1.62 -1.08
C TYR A 36 8.35 -2.54 -1.83
N ILE A 37 9.66 -2.40 -1.57
CA ILE A 37 10.67 -3.24 -2.22
C ILE A 37 10.44 -4.72 -1.86
N HIS A 38 10.16 -5.01 -0.59
CA HIS A 38 9.88 -6.37 -0.14
C HIS A 38 8.66 -6.98 -0.83
N ALA A 39 7.56 -6.23 -0.98
CA ALA A 39 6.37 -6.69 -1.69
C ALA A 39 6.64 -7.00 -3.18
N LEU A 40 7.47 -6.19 -3.84
CA LEU A 40 7.89 -6.47 -5.22
C LEU A 40 8.81 -7.68 -5.30
N ASP A 41 9.70 -7.84 -4.33
CA ASP A 41 10.63 -8.96 -4.26
C ASP A 41 9.88 -10.29 -4.09
N GLU A 42 8.92 -10.36 -3.17
CA GLU A 42 8.06 -11.54 -2.98
C GLU A 42 7.23 -11.88 -4.22
N ALA A 43 6.85 -10.87 -5.02
CA ALA A 43 6.16 -11.06 -6.28
C ALA A 43 7.09 -11.45 -7.44
N GLY A 44 8.40 -11.56 -7.19
CA GLY A 44 9.40 -11.92 -8.20
C GLY A 44 9.68 -10.79 -9.18
N LEU A 45 9.46 -9.52 -8.81
CA LEU A 45 9.71 -8.36 -9.67
C LEU A 45 11.11 -7.76 -9.48
N ILE A 46 11.93 -8.30 -8.59
CA ILE A 46 13.32 -7.87 -8.36
C ILE A 46 14.26 -8.97 -8.85
N ASP A 47 15.21 -8.60 -9.72
CA ASP A 47 16.26 -9.49 -10.23
C ASP A 47 17.33 -9.73 -9.14
N HIS A 48 17.72 -10.99 -8.97
CA HIS A 48 18.79 -11.44 -8.07
C HIS A 48 19.87 -12.30 -8.73
N ASP A 49 19.63 -12.81 -9.94
CA ASP A 49 20.48 -13.78 -10.62
C ASP A 49 21.04 -13.27 -11.96
N GLY A 50 20.66 -12.06 -12.35
CA GLY A 50 21.03 -11.41 -13.61
C GLY A 50 20.15 -11.83 -14.78
N ASP A 51 19.08 -12.60 -14.55
CA ASP A 51 18.02 -12.84 -15.53
C ASP A 51 16.90 -11.81 -15.31
N PRO A 52 16.74 -10.81 -16.20
CA PRO A 52 15.75 -9.76 -15.99
C PRO A 52 14.32 -10.25 -16.30
N CYS A 53 14.02 -11.55 -16.18
CA CYS A 53 12.75 -12.15 -16.56
C CYS A 53 12.05 -12.83 -15.39
N ASN A 54 10.93 -12.24 -14.95
CA ASN A 54 9.93 -12.96 -14.17
C ASN A 54 9.11 -13.83 -15.12
N ILE A 55 9.41 -15.13 -15.18
CA ILE A 55 8.73 -16.08 -16.08
C ILE A 55 7.44 -16.57 -15.42
N ILE A 56 6.30 -16.22 -16.00
CA ILE A 56 4.97 -16.73 -15.61
C ILE A 56 4.35 -17.38 -16.83
N ASP A 57 3.89 -18.63 -16.70
CA ASP A 57 3.31 -19.41 -17.80
C ASP A 57 4.16 -19.45 -19.08
N GLY A 58 5.49 -19.38 -18.93
CA GLY A 58 6.45 -19.39 -20.04
C GLY A 58 6.65 -18.04 -20.74
N VAL A 59 6.08 -16.96 -20.22
CA VAL A 59 6.23 -15.59 -20.75
C VAL A 59 7.11 -14.75 -19.81
N CYS A 60 8.07 -14.03 -20.39
CA CYS A 60 8.89 -13.06 -19.64
C CYS A 60 8.12 -11.76 -19.43
N HIS A 61 7.87 -11.44 -18.16
CA HIS A 61 7.20 -10.21 -17.74
C HIS A 61 8.17 -9.09 -17.32
N GLY A 62 9.47 -9.35 -17.43
CA GLY A 62 10.52 -8.45 -16.96
C GLY A 62 10.70 -8.50 -15.44
N GLN A 63 11.83 -8.00 -14.96
CA GLN A 63 12.10 -7.61 -13.57
C GLN A 63 12.75 -6.23 -13.51
N PHE A 64 12.66 -5.58 -12.36
CA PHE A 64 13.55 -4.47 -12.01
C PHE A 64 14.93 -5.04 -11.70
N ARG A 65 15.97 -4.36 -12.19
CA ARG A 65 17.38 -4.73 -11.92
C ARG A 65 17.72 -4.85 -10.43
N ASP A 66 17.09 -4.02 -9.60
CA ASP A 66 17.28 -4.02 -8.16
C ASP A 66 16.11 -3.30 -7.47
N GLY A 67 15.97 -3.47 -6.16
CA GLY A 67 14.94 -2.83 -5.37
C GLY A 67 14.94 -1.30 -5.49
N ARG A 68 16.12 -0.66 -5.54
CA ARG A 68 16.24 0.80 -5.68
C ARG A 68 15.71 1.29 -7.02
N ALA A 69 15.94 0.56 -8.11
CA ALA A 69 15.44 0.90 -9.44
C ALA A 69 13.91 0.91 -9.49
N SER A 70 13.25 0.00 -8.74
CA SER A 70 11.78 -0.09 -8.69
C SER A 70 11.10 1.12 -8.02
N VAL A 71 11.81 1.82 -7.11
CA VAL A 71 11.22 2.92 -6.32
C VAL A 71 10.81 4.08 -7.22
N THR A 72 11.55 4.35 -8.30
CA THR A 72 11.21 5.46 -9.21
C THR A 72 9.86 5.25 -9.89
N THR A 73 9.56 4.01 -10.29
CA THR A 73 8.26 3.63 -10.83
C THR A 73 7.17 3.74 -9.76
N GLY A 74 7.42 3.25 -8.54
CA GLY A 74 6.47 3.36 -7.42
C GLY A 74 6.13 4.81 -7.06
N THR A 75 7.13 5.69 -6.97
CA THR A 75 6.89 7.13 -6.75
C THR A 75 6.17 7.77 -7.93
N TRP A 76 6.41 7.30 -9.17
CA TRP A 76 5.64 7.75 -10.33
C TRP A 76 4.16 7.39 -10.21
N VAL A 77 3.84 6.19 -9.72
CA VAL A 77 2.45 5.76 -9.43
C VAL A 77 1.81 6.70 -8.41
N CYS A 78 2.47 6.97 -7.29
CA CYS A 78 1.94 7.89 -6.26
C CYS A 78 1.61 9.26 -6.83
N ARG A 79 2.51 9.82 -7.66
CA ARG A 79 2.23 11.10 -8.35
C ARG A 79 1.03 11.04 -9.29
N GLN A 80 0.73 9.89 -9.90
CA GLN A 80 -0.47 9.75 -10.73
C GLN A 80 -1.74 9.69 -9.87
N ILE A 81 -1.68 9.01 -8.74
CA ILE A 81 -2.77 8.94 -7.76
C ILE A 81 -3.06 10.33 -7.20
N ASP A 82 -2.03 11.09 -6.82
CA ASP A 82 -2.16 12.48 -6.34
C ASP A 82 -2.80 13.42 -7.37
N ARG A 83 -2.61 13.12 -8.67
CA ARG A 83 -3.26 13.84 -9.78
C ARG A 83 -4.71 13.40 -10.02
N GLY A 84 -5.23 12.47 -9.22
CA GLY A 84 -6.58 11.95 -9.32
C GLY A 84 -6.79 10.99 -10.51
N ARG A 85 -5.72 10.38 -11.04
CA ARG A 85 -5.86 9.40 -12.12
C ARG A 85 -6.46 8.10 -11.58
N ALA A 86 -7.36 7.52 -12.36
CA ALA A 86 -7.96 6.24 -12.05
C ALA A 86 -6.94 5.09 -12.18
N ARG A 87 -7.10 4.06 -11.33
CA ARG A 87 -6.22 2.88 -11.27
C ARG A 87 -6.02 2.22 -12.63
N ASP A 88 -7.10 2.00 -13.37
CA ASP A 88 -7.09 1.38 -14.71
C ASP A 88 -6.23 2.17 -15.71
N SER A 89 -6.30 3.50 -15.70
CA SER A 89 -5.49 4.37 -16.54
C SER A 89 -4.00 4.28 -16.20
N VAL A 90 -3.66 4.25 -14.91
CA VAL A 90 -2.26 4.15 -14.45
C VAL A 90 -1.69 2.76 -14.74
N VAL A 91 -2.45 1.70 -14.47
CA VAL A 91 -2.07 0.31 -14.77
C VAL A 91 -1.91 0.10 -16.28
N TYR A 92 -2.82 0.67 -17.09
CA TYR A 92 -2.69 0.62 -18.55
C TYR A 92 -1.39 1.27 -19.01
N GLU A 93 -1.04 2.44 -18.47
CA GLU A 93 0.22 3.10 -18.83
C GLU A 93 1.44 2.33 -18.35
N LEU A 94 1.44 1.74 -17.15
CA LEU A 94 2.51 0.84 -16.72
C LEU A 94 2.67 -0.38 -17.64
N SER A 95 1.56 -0.90 -18.16
CA SER A 95 1.57 -2.08 -19.01
C SER A 95 2.15 -1.83 -20.41
N HIS A 96 2.17 -0.56 -20.87
CA HIS A 96 2.53 -0.20 -22.25
C HIS A 96 3.56 0.94 -22.35
N GLY A 97 3.91 1.56 -21.24
CA GLY A 97 4.75 2.75 -21.19
C GLY A 97 6.21 2.41 -21.41
N GLU A 98 6.85 3.16 -22.32
CA GLU A 98 8.29 3.06 -22.50
C GLU A 98 9.02 3.47 -21.22
N GLY A 99 9.89 2.60 -20.72
CA GLY A 99 10.74 2.88 -19.55
C GLY A 99 10.11 2.65 -18.18
N LEU A 100 8.84 2.23 -18.07
CA LEU A 100 8.17 1.93 -16.79
C LEU A 100 7.97 0.44 -16.51
N MET A 101 8.74 -0.42 -17.19
CA MET A 101 8.64 -1.89 -17.13
C MET A 101 7.31 -2.40 -17.72
N PRO A 102 7.18 -2.42 -19.06
CA PRO A 102 5.93 -2.74 -19.74
C PRO A 102 5.56 -4.22 -19.56
N SER A 103 4.60 -4.48 -18.67
CA SER A 103 4.03 -5.81 -18.48
C SER A 103 2.63 -5.71 -17.88
N SER A 104 1.64 -6.26 -18.58
CA SER A 104 0.26 -6.33 -18.11
C SER A 104 0.09 -7.19 -16.85
N TYR A 105 1.02 -8.11 -16.61
CA TYR A 105 1.05 -8.93 -15.40
C TYR A 105 1.62 -8.16 -14.21
N ASN A 106 2.76 -7.48 -14.39
CA ASN A 106 3.46 -6.79 -13.29
C ASN A 106 2.84 -5.42 -12.96
N ALA A 107 2.24 -4.73 -13.93
CA ALA A 107 1.65 -3.41 -13.74
C ALA A 107 0.65 -3.29 -12.57
N PRO A 108 -0.36 -4.18 -12.42
CA PRO A 108 -1.27 -4.11 -11.27
C PRO A 108 -0.55 -4.36 -9.94
N ILE A 109 0.43 -5.27 -9.89
CA ILE A 109 1.23 -5.57 -8.69
C ILE A 109 2.00 -4.32 -8.24
N ILE A 110 2.68 -3.66 -9.18
CA ILE A 110 3.42 -2.42 -8.92
C ILE A 110 2.49 -1.32 -8.42
N TYR A 111 1.33 -1.15 -9.05
CA TYR A 111 0.36 -0.15 -8.63
C TYR A 111 -0.14 -0.39 -7.20
N ASP A 112 -0.56 -1.63 -6.92
CA ASP A 112 -1.17 -1.98 -5.64
C ASP A 112 -0.12 -1.88 -4.50
N ALA A 113 1.12 -2.34 -4.74
CA ALA A 113 2.23 -2.20 -3.80
C ALA A 113 2.59 -0.72 -3.56
N ALA A 114 2.68 0.11 -4.60
CA ALA A 114 2.96 1.54 -4.42
C ALA A 114 1.87 2.22 -3.60
N THR A 115 0.60 1.95 -3.91
CA THR A 115 -0.55 2.51 -3.19
C THR A 115 -0.53 2.13 -1.72
N GLN A 116 -0.16 0.88 -1.40
CA GLN A 116 -0.15 0.38 -0.04
C GLN A 116 1.04 0.87 0.79
N TYR A 117 2.23 0.96 0.19
CA TYR A 117 3.50 1.15 0.92
C TYR A 117 4.23 2.45 0.62
N LEU A 118 3.82 3.27 -0.35
CA LEU A 118 4.56 4.47 -0.73
C LEU A 118 3.78 5.79 -0.68
N CYS A 119 2.47 5.81 -0.98
CA CYS A 119 1.77 7.03 -1.46
C CYS A 119 1.11 8.00 -0.44
#